data_AF-A0A0Q9WXI6-F1
#
_entry.id   AF-A0A0Q9WXI6-F1
#
_cell.length_a   1.000
_cell.length_b   1.000
_cell.length_c   1.000
_cell.angle_alpha   90.00
_cell.angle_beta   90.00
_cell.angle_gamma   90.00
#
_symmetry.space_group_name_H-M   'P 1'
#
loop_
_entity.id
_entity.type
_entity.pdbx_description
1 polymer ?
#
loop_
_entity_poly.entity_id
_entity_poly.type
_entity_poly.pdbx_seq_one_letter_code
_entity_poly.pdbx_strand_id
1 'polypeptide(L)' 'MESVRKANTRLRNYPILLTKCAEQASLYAACVSREINVQPKICENEFKEFLNCMRKTAKELKTKL' A
#
# COMPACT_ATOMS: atom_id res chain seq x y z
N MET A 1 -20.01 14.48 11.83
CA MET A 1 -19.83 13.22 11.09
C MET A 1 -18.61 12.46 11.58
N GLU A 2 -18.81 11.37 12.31
CA GLU A 2 -17.73 10.54 12.86
C GLU A 2 -16.97 9.73 11.78
N SER A 3 -17.65 9.37 10.70
CA SER A 3 -17.09 8.73 9.51
C SER A 3 -15.96 9.54 8.87
N VAL A 4 -16.17 10.85 8.71
CA VAL A 4 -15.20 11.79 8.14
C VAL A 4 -13.96 11.91 9.04
N ARG A 5 -14.15 11.96 10.37
CA ARG A 5 -13.02 11.96 11.33
C ARG A 5 -12.18 10.69 11.21
N LYS A 6 -12.83 9.50 11.16
CA LYS A 6 -12.13 8.21 10.99
C LYS A 6 -11.45 8.07 9.63
N ALA A 7 -11.98 8.68 8.56
CA ALA A 7 -11.33 8.72 7.25
C ALA A 7 -10.10 9.63 7.26
N ASN A 8 -10.19 10.81 7.88
CA ASN A 8 -9.06 11.74 8.00
C ASN A 8 -7.89 11.14 8.79
N THR A 9 -8.16 10.41 9.87
CA THR A 9 -7.10 9.72 10.62
C THR A 9 -6.40 8.67 9.77
N ARG A 10 -7.14 7.92 8.93
CA ARG A 10 -6.56 6.94 8.00
C ARG A 10 -5.68 7.60 6.94
N LEU A 11 -6.18 8.67 6.31
CA LEU A 11 -5.44 9.43 5.31
C LEU A 11 -4.15 10.02 5.86
N ARG A 12 -4.16 10.52 7.11
CA ARG A 12 -2.94 11.03 7.77
C ARG A 12 -1.89 9.95 8.04
N ASN A 13 -2.32 8.72 8.32
CA ASN A 13 -1.41 7.61 8.61
C ASN A 13 -0.96 6.88 7.34
N TYR A 14 -1.63 7.09 6.21
CA TYR A 14 -1.31 6.45 4.94
C TYR A 14 0.12 6.75 4.43
N PRO A 15 0.63 8.00 4.46
CA PRO A 15 2.01 8.27 4.11
C PRO A 15 3.00 7.47 4.98
N ILE A 16 2.78 7.39 6.29
CA ILE A 16 3.65 6.66 7.23
C ILE A 16 3.69 5.17 6.90
N LEU A 17 2.52 4.59 6.57
CA LEU A 17 2.40 3.20 6.11
C LEU A 17 3.17 2.99 4.81
N LEU A 18 3.02 3.92 3.86
CA LEU A 18 3.68 3.85 2.56
C LEU A 18 5.21 3.97 2.69
N THR A 19 5.72 4.86 3.55
CA THR A 19 7.17 5.05 3.75
C THR A 19 7.81 3.79 4.32
N LYS A 20 7.14 3.08 5.24
CA LYS A 20 7.64 1.82 5.79
C LYS A 20 7.66 0.69 4.76
N CYS A 21 6.80 0.75 3.75
CA CYS A 21 6.72 -0.24 2.67
C CYS A 21 7.25 0.32 1.34
N ALA A 22 8.11 1.35 1.39
CA ALA A 22 8.57 2.08 0.21
C ALA A 22 9.38 1.18 -0.74
N GLU A 23 10.10 0.19 -0.21
CA GLU A 23 10.89 -0.76 -0.99
C GLU A 23 9.98 -1.67 -1.84
N GLN A 24 8.99 -2.31 -1.21
CA GLN A 24 8.02 -3.17 -1.89
C GLN A 24 7.14 -2.35 -2.84
N ALA A 25 6.78 -1.12 -2.46
CA ALA A 25 6.05 -0.20 -3.33
C ALA A 25 6.86 0.16 -4.59
N SER A 26 8.17 0.37 -4.45
CA SER A 26 9.05 0.68 -5.57
C SER A 26 9.21 -0.50 -6.52
N LEU A 27 9.29 -1.73 -5.99
CA LEU A 27 9.31 -2.95 -6.80
C LEU A 27 8.01 -3.13 -7.60
N TYR A 28 6.86 -2.94 -6.96
CA TYR A 28 5.57 -2.99 -7.63
C TYR A 28 5.45 -1.89 -8.70
N ALA A 29 5.85 -0.65 -8.37
CA ALA A 29 5.85 0.46 -9.31
C ALA A 29 6.78 0.20 -10.51
N ALA A 30 7.96 -0.37 -10.28
CA ALA A 30 8.88 -0.76 -11.35
C ALA A 30 8.28 -1.83 -12.27
N CYS A 31 7.58 -2.82 -11.71
CA CYS A 31 6.88 -3.84 -12.50
C CYS A 31 5.77 -3.23 -13.37
N VAL A 32 4.90 -2.40 -12.78
CA VAL A 32 3.80 -1.74 -13.50
C VAL A 32 4.33 -0.75 -14.56
N SER A 33 5.43 -0.06 -14.28
CA SER A 33 6.00 0.94 -15.22
C SER A 33 6.74 0.31 -16.40
N ARG A 34 7.18 -0.95 -16.30
CA ARG A 34 7.86 -1.67 -17.39
C ARG A 34 6.89 -2.18 -18.45
N GLU A 35 5.66 -2.51 -18.05
CA GLU A 35 4.64 -3.09 -18.92
C GLU A 35 3.74 -1.99 -19.50
N ILE A 36 3.88 -1.72 -20.81
CA ILE A 36 2.99 -0.80 -21.55
C ILE A 36 1.56 -1.36 -21.61
N ASN A 37 1.42 -2.69 -21.58
CA ASN A 37 0.16 -3.41 -21.50
C ASN A 37 0.06 -4.10 -20.14
N VAL A 38 -0.31 -3.36 -19.10
CA VAL A 38 -0.56 -3.90 -17.76
C VAL A 38 -1.72 -4.89 -17.82
N GLN A 39 -1.43 -6.16 -18.10
CA GLN A 39 -2.43 -7.23 -18.00
C GLN A 39 -2.71 -7.53 -16.53
N PRO A 40 -3.94 -7.93 -16.20
CA PRO A 40 -4.26 -8.35 -14.85
C PRO A 40 -3.34 -9.51 -14.44
N LYS A 41 -2.79 -9.41 -13.22
CA LYS A 41 -1.94 -10.41 -12.55
C LYS A 41 -0.45 -10.47 -12.92
N ILE A 42 0.06 -9.63 -13.83
CA ILE A 42 1.49 -9.65 -14.16
C ILE A 42 2.35 -9.35 -12.93
N CYS A 43 2.01 -8.29 -12.19
CA CYS A 43 2.73 -7.87 -10.99
C CYS A 43 2.07 -8.38 -9.68
N GLU A 44 1.38 -9.53 -9.74
CA GLU A 44 0.59 -10.04 -8.60
C GLU A 44 1.48 -10.40 -7.40
N ASN A 45 2.70 -10.87 -7.65
CA ASN A 45 3.63 -11.27 -6.60
C ASN A 45 4.13 -10.05 -5.83
N GLU A 46 4.62 -9.03 -6.53
CA GLU A 46 5.08 -7.76 -5.98
C GLU A 46 3.93 -7.04 -5.26
N PHE A 47 2.73 -7.10 -5.84
CA PHE A 47 1.54 -6.56 -5.21
C PHE A 47 1.20 -7.27 -3.89
N LYS A 48 1.28 -8.62 -3.85
CA LYS A 48 1.05 -9.39 -2.62
C LYS A 48 2.07 -9.05 -1.54
N GLU A 49 3.35 -8.88 -1.91
CA GLU A 49 4.40 -8.49 -0.97
C GLU A 49 4.16 -7.07 -0.41
N PHE A 50 3.86 -6.12 -1.29
CA PHE A 50 3.49 -4.76 -0.90
C PHE A 50 2.27 -4.75 0.02
N LEU A 51 1.23 -5.50 -0.33
CA LEU A 51 -0.01 -5.56 0.45
C LEU A 51 0.18 -6.26 1.80
N ASN A 52 1.04 -7.28 1.86
CA ASN A 52 1.43 -7.91 3.12
C ASN A 52 2.21 -6.95 4.02
N CYS A 53 3.14 -6.17 3.45
CA CYS A 53 3.84 -5.13 4.18
C CYS A 53 2.84 -4.10 4.75
N MET A 54 1.96 -3.55 3.90
CA MET A 54 0.93 -2.59 4.30
C MET A 54 0.03 -3.12 5.42
N ARG A 55 -0.42 -4.38 5.33
CA ARG A 55 -1.23 -5.02 6.38
C ARG A 55 -0.46 -5.21 7.68
N LYS A 56 0.82 -5.61 7.61
CA LYS A 56 1.68 -5.78 8.79
C LYS A 56 1.91 -4.45 9.49
N THR A 57 2.26 -3.41 8.74
CA THR A 57 2.48 -2.07 9.28
C THR A 57 1.20 -1.44 9.82
N ALA A 58 0.06 -1.66 9.17
CA ALA A 58 -1.24 -1.21 9.67
C ALA A 58 -1.60 -1.85 11.03
N LYS A 59 -1.28 -3.14 11.21
CA LYS A 59 -1.41 -3.81 12.52
C LYS A 59 -0.48 -3.21 13.56
N GLU A 60 0.79 -2.95 13.22
CA GLU A 60 1.76 -2.33 14.14
C GLU A 60 1.32 -0.93 14.59
N LEU A 61 0.81 -0.10 13.67
CA LEU A 61 0.35 1.25 13.95
C LEU A 61 -1.07 1.30 14.55
N LYS A 62 -1.73 0.15 14.73
CA LYS A 62 -3.14 0.03 15.16
C LYS A 62 -4.09 0.86 14.29
N THR A 63 -3.77 1.02 13.01
CA THR A 63 -4.56 1.78 12.04
C THR A 63 -5.29 0.84 11.12
N LYS A 64 -6.55 1.14 10.78
CA LYS A 64 -7.24 0.40 9.71
C LYS A 64 -6.71 0.87 8.35
N LEU A 65 -6.30 -0.08 7.50
CA LEU A 65 -6.12 0.14 6.07
C LEU A 65 -7.51 0.30 5.42
#